data_AF-A0A6G1SUB2-F1
#
_entry.id   AF-A0A6G1SUB2-F1
#
_cell.length_a   1.000
_cell.length_b   1.000
_cell.length_c   1.000
_cell.angle_alpha   90.00
_cell.angle_beta   90.00
_cell.angle_gamma   90.00
#
_symmetry.space_group_name_H-M   'P 1'
#
loop_
_entity.id
_entity.type
_entity.pdbx_description
1 polymer ?
#
loop_
_entity_poly.entity_id
_entity_poly.type
_entity_poly.pdbx_seq_one_letter_code
_entity_poly.pdbx_strand_id
1 'polypeptide(L)' 'MTATTVPDVHGDCDPRFEAVRRAFAENFAERGDVGAAVAVTLDGEPVVDLWGG' A
#
# COMPACT_ATOMS: atom_id res chain seq x y z
N MET A 1 -13.13 -23.07 -3.00
CA MET A 1 -12.78 -21.80 -3.64
C MET A 1 -12.89 -20.73 -2.58
N THR A 2 -11.79 -20.39 -1.92
CA THR A 2 -11.74 -19.27 -0.96
C THR A 2 -11.56 -17.99 -1.77
N ALA A 3 -12.50 -17.04 -1.62
CA ALA A 3 -12.33 -15.70 -2.16
C ALA A 3 -11.23 -15.03 -1.32
N THR A 4 -10.08 -14.74 -1.93
CA THR A 4 -9.04 -13.95 -1.27
C THR A 4 -9.52 -12.50 -1.27
N THR A 5 -10.03 -12.05 -0.12
CA THR A 5 -10.29 -10.62 0.11
C THR A 5 -8.98 -9.88 -0.05
N VAL A 6 -8.94 -8.81 -0.86
CA VAL A 6 -7.77 -7.93 -0.94
C VAL A 6 -7.48 -7.42 0.48
N PRO A 7 -6.28 -7.61 1.04
CA PRO A 7 -5.93 -7.13 2.37
C PRO A 7 -6.18 -5.63 2.49
N ASP A 8 -6.69 -5.20 3.65
CA ASP A 8 -6.89 -3.79 3.93
C ASP A 8 -5.54 -3.06 3.97
N VAL A 9 -5.44 -1.96 3.23
CA VAL A 9 -4.26 -1.09 3.21
C VAL A 9 -4.43 0.00 4.26
N HIS A 10 -3.57 -0.02 5.26
CA HIS A 10 -3.53 0.92 6.38
C HIS A 10 -2.43 1.96 6.23
N GLY A 11 -2.51 3.01 7.04
CA GLY A 11 -1.52 4.08 7.10
C GLY A 11 -1.88 5.32 6.29
N ASP A 12 -0.92 6.25 6.24
CA ASP A 12 -1.09 7.58 5.70
C ASP A 12 -0.45 7.70 4.31
N CYS A 13 -1.16 8.38 3.41
CA CYS A 13 -0.66 8.70 2.08
C CYS A 13 -1.15 10.10 1.73
N ASP A 14 -0.22 11.01 1.50
CA ASP A 14 -0.55 12.32 0.97
C ASP A 14 -1.29 12.13 -0.38
N PRO A 15 -2.43 12.82 -0.62
CA PRO A 15 -3.22 12.68 -1.85
C PRO A 15 -2.43 12.83 -3.14
N ARG A 16 -1.31 13.58 -3.14
CA ARG A 16 -0.45 13.71 -4.33
C ARG A 16 0.25 12.40 -4.72
N PHE A 17 0.33 11.43 -3.81
CA PHE A 17 0.94 10.11 -3.99
C PHE A 17 -0.08 8.97 -4.01
N GLU A 18 -1.37 9.25 -4.26
CA GLU A 18 -2.42 8.22 -4.33
C GLU A 18 -2.10 7.05 -5.28
N ALA A 19 -1.33 7.31 -6.34
CA ALA A 19 -0.84 6.27 -7.24
C ALA A 19 0.01 5.19 -6.54
N VAL A 20 0.75 5.56 -5.48
CA VAL A 20 1.53 4.63 -4.65
C VAL A 20 0.59 3.72 -3.85
N ARG A 21 -0.45 4.28 -3.21
CA ARG A 21 -1.48 3.49 -2.52
C ARG A 21 -2.14 2.48 -3.45
N ARG A 22 -2.51 2.91 -4.67
CA ARG A 22 -3.10 2.03 -5.68
C ARG A 22 -2.16 0.90 -6.08
N ALA A 23 -0.92 1.21 -6.43
CA ALA A 23 0.07 0.20 -6.82
C ALA A 23 0.39 -0.77 -5.66
N PHE A 24 0.40 -0.26 -4.43
CA PHE A 24 0.59 -1.07 -3.23
C PHE A 24 -0.58 -2.05 -3.03
N ALA A 25 -1.83 -1.61 -3.19
CA ALA A 25 -3.00 -2.49 -3.16
C ALA A 25 -2.98 -3.56 -4.28
N GLU A 26 -2.55 -3.16 -5.49
CA GLU A 26 -2.42 -4.06 -6.65
C GLU A 26 -1.43 -5.20 -6.40
N ASN A 27 -0.38 -5.00 -5.58
CA ASN A 27 0.55 -6.07 -5.22
C ASN A 27 -0.15 -7.25 -4.52
N PHE A 28 -1.07 -6.99 -3.59
CA PHE A 28 -1.80 -8.06 -2.92
C PHE A 28 -2.81 -8.74 -3.86
N ALA A 29 -3.52 -7.94 -4.67
CA ALA A 29 -4.55 -8.45 -5.56
C ALA A 29 -3.98 -9.28 -6.72
N GLU A 30 -2.88 -8.84 -7.32
CA GLU A 30 -2.34 -9.42 -8.57
C GLU A 30 -1.12 -10.32 -8.34
N ARG A 31 -0.30 -10.04 -7.32
CA ARG A 31 0.96 -10.75 -7.07
C ARG A 31 0.86 -11.77 -5.94
N GLY A 32 -0.21 -11.71 -5.14
CA GLY A 32 -0.47 -12.64 -4.05
C GLY A 32 0.45 -12.42 -2.85
N ASP A 33 0.93 -11.19 -2.65
CA ASP A 33 1.71 -10.84 -1.46
C ASP A 33 0.87 -11.09 -0.19
N VAL A 34 1.49 -11.71 0.82
CA VAL A 34 0.84 -12.00 2.11
C VAL A 34 0.92 -10.80 3.05
N GLY A 35 1.98 -9.98 2.93
CA GLY A 35 2.18 -8.80 3.74
C GLY A 35 3.29 -7.93 3.19
N ALA A 36 3.10 -6.61 3.24
CA ALA A 36 4.05 -5.63 2.76
C ALA A 36 3.94 -4.31 3.52
N ALA A 37 4.95 -3.46 3.38
CA ALA A 37 4.93 -2.06 3.81
C ALA A 37 5.75 -1.20 2.85
N VAL A 38 5.39 0.07 2.72
CA VAL A 38 6.10 1.06 1.91
C VAL A 38 6.11 2.41 2.61
N ALA A 39 7.30 3.02 2.67
CA ALA A 39 7.49 4.37 3.20
C ALA A 39 8.23 5.24 2.17
N VAL A 40 7.76 6.47 1.97
CA VAL A 40 8.36 7.46 1.07
C VAL A 40 8.54 8.77 1.83
N THR A 41 9.73 9.35 1.69
CA THR A 41 10.04 10.70 2.16
C THR A 41 10.34 11.61 0.98
N LEU A 42 9.89 12.87 1.06
CA LEU A 42 10.24 13.92 0.11
C LEU A 42 10.77 15.12 0.88
N ASP A 43 11.98 15.55 0.55
CA ASP A 43 12.67 16.67 1.23
C ASP A 43 12.77 16.49 2.76
N GLY A 44 12.86 15.23 3.22
CA GLY A 44 12.95 14.87 4.63
C GLY A 44 11.61 14.67 5.33
N GLU A 45 10.49 15.02 4.69
CA GLU A 45 9.15 14.85 5.26
C GLU A 45 8.52 13.51 4.82
N PRO A 46 7.88 12.76 5.73
CA PRO A 46 7.15 11.54 5.39
C PRO A 46 5.88 11.89 4.62
N VAL A 47 5.70 11.26 3.45
CA VAL A 47 4.58 11.56 2.54
C VAL A 47 3.76 10.32 2.18
N VAL A 48 4.33 9.14 2.40
CA VAL A 48 3.64 7.85 2.34
C VAL A 48 4.21 6.98 3.45
N ASP A 49 3.34 6.35 4.23
CA ASP A 49 3.65 5.28 5.17
C ASP A 49 2.47 4.32 5.20
N LEU A 50 2.58 3.22 4.44
CA LEU A 50 1.51 2.26 4.22
C LEU A 50 1.95 0.86 4.62
N TRP A 51 1.01 0.07 5.14
CA TRP A 51 1.20 -1.35 5.41
C TRP A 51 -0.10 -2.12 5.20
N GLY A 52 0.02 -3.42 4.94
CA GLY A 52 -1.13 -4.29 4.71
C GLY A 52 -0.71 -5.74 4.55
N GLY A 53 -1.70 -6.63 4.60
CA GLY A 53 -1.50 -8.08 4.69
C GLY A 53 -2.15 -8.68 5.93
#